data_AF-A0A429WA07-F1
#
_entry.id   AF-A0A429WA07-F1
#
_cell.length_a   1.000
_cell.length_b   1.000
_cell.length_c   1.000
_cell.angle_alpha   90.00
_cell.angle_beta   90.00
_cell.angle_gamma   90.00
#
_symmetry.space_group_name_H-M   'P 1'
#
loop_
_entity.id
_entity.type
_entity.pdbx_description
1 polymer ?
#
loop_
_entity_poly.entity_id
_entity_poly.type
_entity_poly.pdbx_seq_one_letter_code
_entity_poly.pdbx_strand_id
1 'polypeptide(L)'
;MTASAVDDARQIFLAATPVIRISGLSGRWKRDVSKGPQAGGPFLRARYEILDKAAWEALRPCLYLVAGDDYVILYAGISRNRLQDRWHLFTGYDARTGTLLVEKQLFHRECWLHFESKNEANVESTYEVRCIDGKGLAQVLHRLGLPLSKIGMFGHSGESVISGVERWMSRSVELAPWNRSTAHS
;
A
#
# COMPACT_ATOMS: atom_id res chain seq x y z
N MET A 1 1.43 -20.63 -10.19
CA MET A 1 2.63 -20.58 -9.31
C MET A 1 2.42 -21.59 -8.19
N THR A 2 3.44 -21.98 -7.44
CA THR A 2 3.29 -22.98 -6.35
C THR A 2 2.70 -22.31 -5.11
N ALA A 3 1.98 -23.05 -4.27
CA ALA A 3 1.49 -22.58 -2.96
C ALA A 3 2.59 -21.89 -2.13
N SER A 4 3.83 -22.37 -2.28
CA SER A 4 5.05 -21.79 -1.70
C SER A 4 5.23 -20.29 -1.97
N ALA A 5 4.89 -19.77 -3.16
CA ALA A 5 5.13 -18.37 -3.48
C ALA A 5 4.18 -17.42 -2.71
N VAL A 6 2.94 -17.86 -2.51
CA VAL A 6 1.94 -17.13 -1.71
C VAL A 6 2.36 -17.13 -0.25
N ASP A 7 2.80 -18.29 0.26
CA ASP A 7 3.33 -18.42 1.61
C ASP A 7 4.56 -17.53 1.83
N ASP A 8 5.51 -17.51 0.89
CA ASP A 8 6.70 -16.66 0.95
C ASP A 8 6.33 -15.17 1.00
N ALA A 9 5.38 -14.75 0.15
CA ALA A 9 4.90 -13.37 0.15
C ALA A 9 4.25 -13.01 1.48
N ARG A 10 3.43 -13.91 2.03
CA ARG A 10 2.83 -13.77 3.36
C ARG A 10 3.88 -13.63 4.45
N GLN A 11 4.96 -14.42 4.40
CA GLN A 11 6.05 -14.30 5.37
C GLN A 11 6.79 -12.96 5.27
N ILE A 12 6.95 -12.42 4.06
CA ILE A 12 7.49 -11.05 3.88
C ILE A 12 6.56 -10.02 4.51
N PHE A 13 5.24 -10.14 4.30
CA PHE A 13 4.25 -9.25 4.91
C PHE A 13 4.26 -9.33 6.44
N LEU A 14 4.29 -10.53 7.00
CA LEU A 14 4.31 -10.75 8.45
C LEU A 14 5.59 -10.20 9.10
N ALA A 15 6.72 -10.23 8.40
CA ALA A 15 7.97 -9.65 8.85
C ALA A 15 8.06 -8.12 8.70
N ALA A 16 7.18 -7.51 7.90
CA ALA A 16 7.14 -6.07 7.70
C ALA A 16 6.50 -5.33 8.88
N THR A 17 6.93 -4.10 9.13
CA THR A 17 6.40 -3.24 10.19
C THR A 17 4.99 -2.75 9.82
N PRO A 18 3.96 -2.96 10.66
CA PRO A 18 2.65 -2.35 10.46
C PRO A 18 2.71 -0.83 10.59
N VAL A 19 2.15 -0.10 9.62
CA VAL A 19 2.23 1.37 9.57
C VAL A 19 0.87 2.05 9.51
N ILE A 20 -0.07 1.54 8.69
CA ILE A 20 -1.42 2.11 8.59
C ILE A 20 -2.43 0.99 8.79
N ARG A 21 -3.46 1.24 9.59
CA ARG A 21 -4.68 0.44 9.60
C ARG A 21 -5.81 1.24 8.98
N ILE A 22 -6.50 0.66 8.01
CA ILE A 22 -7.74 1.18 7.42
C ILE A 22 -8.86 0.26 7.89
N SER A 23 -9.73 0.78 8.74
CA SER A 23 -10.76 0.01 9.46
C SER A 23 -12.15 0.16 8.86
N GLY A 24 -12.29 0.89 7.75
CA GLY A 24 -13.55 1.05 7.05
C GLY A 24 -13.49 2.20 6.04
N LEU A 25 -14.43 2.15 5.10
CA LEU A 25 -14.62 3.15 4.06
C LEU A 25 -16.08 3.61 4.14
N SER A 26 -16.32 4.92 4.20
CA SER A 26 -17.67 5.46 4.26
C SER A 26 -17.74 6.91 3.81
N GLY A 27 -18.91 7.35 3.35
CA GLY A 27 -19.09 8.73 2.88
C GLY A 27 -18.16 9.10 1.73
N ARG A 28 -18.14 10.39 1.39
CA ARG A 28 -17.36 10.90 0.25
C ARG A 28 -16.71 12.22 0.60
N TRP A 29 -15.48 12.43 0.15
CA TRP A 29 -14.77 13.68 0.31
C TRP A 29 -14.17 14.17 -1.00
N LYS A 30 -13.96 15.49 -1.09
CA LYS A 30 -13.24 16.14 -2.17
C LYS A 30 -12.15 17.05 -1.61
N ARG A 31 -11.13 17.31 -2.43
CA ARG A 31 -10.11 18.34 -2.14
C ARG A 31 -10.71 19.73 -2.34
N ASP A 32 -10.03 20.73 -1.79
CA ASP A 32 -10.41 22.13 -1.96
C ASP A 32 -10.43 22.50 -3.47
N VAL A 33 -11.61 22.90 -3.94
CA VAL A 33 -11.87 23.29 -5.34
C VAL A 33 -11.42 24.72 -5.66
N SER A 34 -11.07 25.53 -4.65
CA SER A 34 -10.49 26.87 -4.86
C SER A 34 -9.13 26.83 -5.57
N LYS A 35 -8.51 25.65 -5.68
CA LYS A 35 -7.24 25.42 -6.37
C LYS A 35 -7.35 24.92 -7.82
N GLY A 36 -8.56 24.85 -8.38
CA GLY A 36 -8.80 24.57 -9.80
C GLY A 36 -9.85 23.48 -10.08
N PRO A 37 -10.44 23.46 -11.31
CA PRO A 37 -11.57 22.60 -11.67
C PRO A 37 -11.19 21.13 -11.94
N GLN A 38 -9.90 20.81 -12.09
CA GLN A 38 -9.41 19.44 -12.24
C GLN A 38 -8.72 18.96 -10.96
N ALA A 39 -9.13 17.76 -10.53
CA ALA A 39 -8.51 16.90 -9.51
C ALA A 39 -8.92 17.13 -8.04
N GLY A 40 -9.87 16.30 -7.60
CA GLY A 40 -9.76 15.69 -6.28
C GLY A 40 -11.09 15.22 -5.69
N GLY A 41 -11.64 14.10 -6.18
CA GLY A 41 -12.80 13.43 -5.60
C GLY A 41 -14.06 13.50 -6.49
N PRO A 42 -15.21 12.97 -6.03
CA PRO A 42 -15.44 12.43 -4.68
C PRO A 42 -14.75 11.09 -4.47
N PHE A 43 -13.88 11.02 -3.46
CA PHE A 43 -13.24 9.79 -3.01
C PHE A 43 -13.93 9.26 -1.77
N LEU A 44 -13.91 7.95 -1.54
CA LEU A 44 -14.29 7.34 -0.27
C LEU A 44 -13.44 7.92 0.86
N ARG A 45 -14.07 8.17 2.01
CA ARG A 45 -13.34 8.52 3.23
C ARG A 45 -12.93 7.24 3.91
N ALA A 46 -11.69 7.16 4.36
CA ALA A 46 -11.22 6.06 5.18
C ALA A 46 -11.30 6.42 6.66
N ARG A 47 -11.74 5.47 7.49
CA ARG A 47 -11.45 5.47 8.92
C ARG A 47 -10.11 4.78 9.12
N TYR A 48 -9.07 5.52 9.48
CA TYR A 48 -7.70 5.01 9.52
C TYR A 48 -6.94 5.42 10.79
N GLU A 49 -5.87 4.68 11.07
CA GLU A 49 -4.92 4.94 12.13
C GLU A 49 -3.49 4.79 11.60
N ILE A 50 -2.60 5.71 11.96
CA ILE A 50 -1.16 5.57 11.72
C ILE A 50 -0.55 4.86 12.93
N LEU A 51 -0.25 3.57 12.80
CA LEU A 51 0.23 2.68 13.86
C LEU A 51 1.69 2.97 14.24
N ASP A 52 2.54 3.22 13.25
CA ASP A 52 3.96 3.53 13.45
C ASP A 52 4.32 4.82 12.71
N LYS A 53 4.22 5.94 13.43
CA LYS A 53 4.54 7.26 12.89
C LYS A 53 6.03 7.38 12.51
N ALA A 54 6.93 6.69 13.20
CA ALA A 54 8.35 6.74 12.89
C ALA A 54 8.63 6.06 11.54
N ALA A 55 8.07 4.88 11.30
CA ALA A 55 8.17 4.19 10.01
C ALA A 55 7.48 4.96 8.87
N TRP A 56 6.37 5.62 9.18
CA TRP A 56 5.60 6.45 8.25
C TRP A 56 6.40 7.65 7.71
N GLU A 57 7.10 8.36 8.60
CA GLU A 57 7.82 9.60 8.30
C GLU A 57 9.31 9.38 7.97
N ALA A 58 9.83 8.16 8.17
CA ALA A 58 11.23 7.83 7.93
C ALA A 58 11.66 8.11 6.48
N LEU A 59 12.74 8.87 6.31
CA LEU A 59 13.37 9.13 5.02
C LEU A 59 14.29 7.96 4.64
N ARG A 60 13.70 6.86 4.19
CA ARG A 60 14.45 5.68 3.74
C ARG A 60 13.67 4.89 2.68
N PRO A 61 14.35 4.32 1.68
CA PRO A 61 13.69 3.42 0.75
C PRO A 61 13.06 2.20 1.45
N CYS A 62 11.83 1.86 1.06
CA CYS A 62 11.13 0.69 1.58
C CYS A 62 10.22 0.05 0.52
N LEU A 63 10.02 -1.26 0.68
CA LEU A 63 8.88 -1.97 0.12
C LEU A 63 7.70 -1.70 1.05
N TYR A 64 6.54 -1.31 0.51
CA TYR A 64 5.29 -1.28 1.25
C TYR A 64 4.27 -2.22 0.63
N LEU A 65 3.47 -2.84 1.47
CA LEU A 65 2.52 -3.88 1.11
C LEU A 65 1.15 -3.52 1.69
N VAL A 66 0.10 -3.79 0.94
CA VAL A 66 -1.29 -3.68 1.39
C VAL A 66 -1.89 -5.06 1.40
N ALA A 67 -2.51 -5.45 2.51
CA ALA A 67 -3.25 -6.70 2.62
C ALA A 67 -4.65 -6.47 3.19
N GLY A 68 -5.54 -7.43 2.93
CA GLY A 68 -6.81 -7.58 3.63
C GLY A 68 -6.64 -8.15 5.04
N ASP A 69 -7.76 -8.39 5.70
CA ASP A 69 -7.85 -9.06 7.02
C ASP A 69 -7.40 -10.53 6.98
N ASP A 70 -7.57 -11.19 5.85
CA ASP A 70 -7.07 -12.55 5.56
C ASP A 70 -5.54 -12.64 5.37
N TYR A 71 -4.85 -11.50 5.43
CA TYR A 71 -3.43 -11.35 5.11
C TYR A 71 -3.07 -11.72 3.67
N VAL A 72 -4.04 -11.76 2.76
CA VAL A 72 -3.78 -11.83 1.33
C VAL A 72 -3.26 -10.48 0.87
N ILE A 73 -2.07 -10.49 0.28
CA ILE A 73 -1.45 -9.28 -0.26
C ILE A 73 -2.22 -8.86 -1.50
N LEU A 74 -2.66 -7.62 -1.49
CA LEU A 74 -3.44 -6.99 -2.54
C LEU A 74 -2.55 -6.13 -3.43
N TYR A 75 -1.59 -5.41 -2.84
CA TYR A 75 -0.71 -4.47 -3.52
C TYR A 75 0.70 -4.49 -2.93
N ALA A 76 1.71 -4.30 -3.78
CA ALA A 76 3.10 -4.09 -3.42
C ALA A 76 3.64 -2.82 -4.11
N GLY A 77 4.32 -1.95 -3.38
CA GLY A 77 4.89 -0.74 -3.96
C GLY A 77 6.21 -0.34 -3.31
N ILE A 78 6.88 0.63 -3.94
CA ILE A 78 8.17 1.14 -3.47
C ILE A 78 8.05 2.61 -3.11
N SER A 79 8.48 2.97 -1.90
CA SER A 79 8.88 4.34 -1.61
C SER A 79 10.41 4.45 -1.67
N ARG A 80 10.92 5.48 -2.35
CA ARG A 80 12.35 5.83 -2.33
C ARG A 80 12.69 6.84 -1.25
N ASN A 81 11.68 7.52 -0.70
CA ASN A 81 11.81 8.59 0.29
C ASN A 81 11.01 8.21 1.54
N ARG A 82 9.90 8.90 1.84
CA ARG A 82 9.03 8.58 2.98
C ARG A 82 7.83 7.78 2.51
N LEU A 83 7.29 6.93 3.38
CA LEU A 83 6.03 6.24 3.06
C LEU A 83 4.86 7.23 2.95
N GLN A 84 4.93 8.33 3.71
CA GLN A 84 4.02 9.48 3.61
C GLN A 84 3.99 10.16 2.24
N ASP A 85 5.06 10.05 1.45
CA ASP A 85 5.06 10.58 0.08
C ASP A 85 4.31 9.66 -0.90
N ARG A 86 3.86 8.48 -0.45
CA ARG A 86 3.05 7.52 -1.23
C ARG A 86 1.61 7.44 -0.74
N TRP A 87 1.38 7.47 0.56
CA TRP A 87 0.04 7.73 1.09
C TRP A 87 -0.03 9.12 1.69
N HIS A 88 -0.80 9.96 1.06
CA HIS A 88 -0.86 11.36 1.44
C HIS A 88 -2.00 11.60 2.42
N LEU A 89 -1.82 12.60 3.28
CA LEU A 89 -2.87 13.15 4.12
C LEU A 89 -3.29 14.52 3.58
N PHE A 90 -4.54 14.64 3.18
CA PHE A 90 -5.09 15.89 2.65
C PHE A 90 -6.11 16.48 3.61
N THR A 91 -6.20 17.81 3.65
CA THR A 91 -7.42 18.47 4.12
C THR A 91 -8.54 18.14 3.13
N GLY A 92 -9.67 17.66 3.62
CA GLY A 92 -10.82 17.26 2.80
C GLY A 92 -12.09 18.01 3.18
N TYR A 93 -13.00 18.09 2.23
CA TYR A 93 -14.35 18.62 2.40
C TYR A 93 -15.35 17.51 2.12
N ASP A 94 -16.43 17.46 2.87
CA ASP A 94 -17.54 16.55 2.59
C ASP A 94 -18.08 16.83 1.18
N ALA A 95 -18.17 15.78 0.35
CA ALA A 95 -18.48 15.95 -1.06
C ALA A 95 -19.90 16.50 -1.29
N ARG A 96 -20.84 16.20 -0.39
CA ARG A 96 -22.24 16.58 -0.50
C ARG A 96 -22.51 17.97 0.06
N THR A 97 -22.02 18.24 1.27
CA THR A 97 -22.30 19.47 2.03
C THR A 97 -21.28 20.57 1.79
N GLY A 98 -20.09 20.23 1.30
CA GLY A 98 -18.98 21.17 1.15
C GLY A 98 -18.36 21.60 2.48
N THR A 99 -18.79 21.03 3.62
CA THR A 99 -18.24 21.34 4.94
C THR A 99 -16.83 20.77 5.09
N LEU A 100 -15.95 21.52 5.75
CA LEU A 100 -14.59 21.06 6.07
C LEU A 100 -14.66 19.83 6.98
N LEU A 101 -13.89 18.79 6.64
CA LEU A 101 -13.75 17.61 7.47
C LEU A 101 -12.72 17.88 8.56
N VAL A 102 -13.05 17.49 9.79
CA VAL A 102 -12.18 17.65 10.97
C VAL A 102 -10.89 16.85 10.82
N GLU A 103 -11.00 15.63 10.30
CA GLU A 103 -9.85 14.75 10.09
C GLU A 103 -9.22 14.97 8.71
N LYS A 104 -7.91 14.81 8.65
CA LYS A 104 -7.24 14.67 7.36
C LYS A 104 -7.69 13.38 6.68
N GLN A 105 -7.70 13.38 5.36
CA GLN A 105 -8.14 12.27 4.55
C GLN A 105 -6.92 11.56 3.96
N LEU A 106 -6.82 10.26 4.23
CA LEU A 106 -5.81 9.37 3.66
C LEU A 106 -6.09 9.13 2.18
N PHE A 107 -5.05 9.10 1.36
CA PHE A 107 -5.18 8.82 -0.06
C PHE A 107 -3.92 8.16 -0.64
N HIS A 108 -4.12 7.11 -1.42
CA HIS A 108 -3.07 6.47 -2.22
C HIS A 108 -3.60 6.26 -3.63
N ARG A 109 -2.92 6.81 -4.63
CA ARG A 109 -3.45 6.92 -6.00
C ARG A 109 -3.89 5.59 -6.59
N GLU A 110 -3.05 4.57 -6.49
CA GLU A 110 -3.28 3.25 -7.08
C GLU A 110 -4.31 2.45 -6.26
N CYS A 111 -4.09 2.30 -4.95
CA CYS A 111 -5.00 1.54 -4.07
C CYS A 111 -6.43 2.11 -3.98
N TRP A 112 -6.62 3.44 -4.09
CA TRP A 112 -7.96 4.02 -3.94
C TRP A 112 -8.92 3.55 -5.03
N LEU A 113 -8.45 3.35 -6.27
CA LEU A 113 -9.29 2.82 -7.35
C LEU A 113 -9.88 1.44 -7.00
N HIS A 114 -9.12 0.62 -6.29
CA HIS A 114 -9.56 -0.70 -5.86
C HIS A 114 -10.48 -0.65 -4.64
N PHE A 115 -10.22 0.26 -3.70
CA PHE A 115 -11.12 0.50 -2.57
C PHE A 115 -12.49 0.97 -3.04
N GLU A 116 -12.54 1.87 -4.03
CA GLU A 116 -13.78 2.32 -4.67
C GLU A 116 -14.56 1.16 -5.27
N SER A 117 -13.92 0.37 -6.13
CA SER A 117 -14.56 -0.78 -6.78
C SER A 117 -15.05 -1.84 -5.78
N LYS A 118 -14.27 -2.16 -4.74
CA LYS A 118 -14.70 -3.13 -3.71
C LYS A 118 -15.86 -2.62 -2.86
N ASN A 119 -15.89 -1.32 -2.54
CA ASN A 119 -16.97 -0.73 -1.76
C ASN A 119 -18.28 -0.69 -2.56
N GLU A 120 -18.24 -0.44 -3.87
CA GLU A 120 -19.42 -0.53 -4.74
C GLU A 120 -20.04 -1.94 -4.76
N ALA A 121 -19.21 -2.97 -4.57
CA ALA A 121 -19.65 -4.36 -4.40
C ALA A 121 -20.17 -4.67 -2.98
N ASN A 122 -20.29 -3.68 -2.08
CA ASN A 122 -20.70 -3.81 -0.68
C ASN A 122 -19.87 -4.83 0.13
N VAL A 123 -18.59 -4.97 -0.20
CA VAL A 123 -17.67 -5.79 0.57
C VAL A 123 -17.08 -4.94 1.68
N GLU A 124 -17.56 -5.12 2.91
CA GLU A 124 -16.85 -4.57 4.07
C GLU A 124 -15.46 -5.18 4.13
N SER A 125 -14.45 -4.34 4.30
CA SER A 125 -13.06 -4.79 4.33
C SER A 125 -12.23 -3.85 5.18
N THR A 126 -11.35 -4.45 5.97
CA THR A 126 -10.25 -3.75 6.62
C THR A 126 -8.98 -4.01 5.85
N TYR A 127 -8.07 -3.04 5.85
CA TYR A 127 -6.80 -3.13 5.18
C TYR A 127 -5.67 -2.74 6.12
N GLU A 128 -4.52 -3.36 5.93
CA GLU A 128 -3.31 -3.01 6.64
C GLU A 128 -2.18 -2.70 5.66
N VAL A 129 -1.50 -1.58 5.89
CA VAL A 129 -0.31 -1.17 5.15
C VAL A 129 0.90 -1.45 6.03
N ARG A 130 1.82 -2.27 5.53
CA ARG A 130 3.08 -2.57 6.19
C ARG A 130 4.25 -2.11 5.33
N CYS A 131 5.41 -1.86 5.93
CA CYS A 131 6.63 -1.58 5.19
C CYS A 131 7.85 -2.29 5.75
N ILE A 132 8.82 -2.55 4.88
CA ILE A 132 10.10 -3.17 5.22
C ILE A 132 11.21 -2.52 4.39
N ASP A 133 12.31 -2.17 5.04
CA ASP A 133 13.48 -1.63 4.34
C ASP A 133 14.31 -2.73 3.68
N GLY A 134 15.26 -2.35 2.84
CA GLY A 134 16.06 -3.32 2.08
C GLY A 134 16.90 -4.24 2.95
N LYS A 135 17.35 -3.78 4.13
CA LYS A 135 18.15 -4.59 5.06
C LYS A 135 17.29 -5.65 5.72
N GLY A 136 16.13 -5.26 6.26
CA GLY A 136 15.17 -6.18 6.85
C GLY A 136 14.68 -7.19 5.82
N LEU A 137 14.37 -6.72 4.61
CA LEU A 137 13.91 -7.57 3.52
C LEU A 137 14.97 -8.60 3.12
N ALA A 138 16.23 -8.20 2.95
CA ALA A 138 17.31 -9.13 2.62
C ALA A 138 17.45 -10.27 3.66
N GLN A 139 17.30 -9.96 4.95
CA GLN A 139 17.31 -10.98 6.01
C GLN A 139 16.14 -11.96 5.90
N VAL A 140 14.94 -11.46 5.56
CA VAL A 140 13.77 -12.31 5.32
C VAL A 140 14.02 -13.23 4.13
N LEU A 141 14.46 -12.69 2.99
CA LEU A 141 14.72 -13.48 1.77
C LEU A 141 15.79 -14.54 1.99
N HIS A 142 16.81 -14.26 2.81
CA HIS A 142 17.82 -15.24 3.17
C HIS A 142 17.22 -16.44 3.93
N ARG A 143 16.30 -16.18 4.87
CA ARG A 143 15.61 -17.23 5.63
C ARG A 143 14.63 -18.05 4.77
N LEU A 144 13.96 -17.41 3.82
CA LEU A 144 13.04 -18.10 2.90
C LEU A 144 13.79 -19.00 1.89
N GLY A 145 15.08 -18.76 1.66
CA GLY A 145 15.90 -19.61 0.80
C GLY A 145 15.60 -19.43 -0.69
N LEU A 146 15.94 -20.43 -1.50
CA LEU A 146 15.78 -20.36 -2.94
C LEU A 146 14.31 -20.49 -3.37
N PRO A 147 13.87 -19.77 -4.42
CA PRO A 147 14.67 -18.91 -5.30
C PRO A 147 14.87 -17.48 -4.79
N LEU A 148 14.14 -17.06 -3.75
CA LEU A 148 14.07 -15.67 -3.30
C LEU A 148 15.38 -15.11 -2.74
N SER A 149 16.18 -15.95 -2.11
CA SER A 149 17.51 -15.57 -1.61
C SER A 149 18.44 -15.07 -2.73
N LYS A 150 18.24 -15.49 -3.99
CA LYS A 150 18.99 -14.94 -5.14
C LYS A 150 18.72 -13.44 -5.34
N ILE A 151 17.49 -12.98 -5.11
CA ILE A 151 17.16 -11.55 -5.19
C ILE A 151 17.98 -10.76 -4.16
N GLY A 152 18.13 -11.33 -2.95
CA GLY A 152 18.97 -10.75 -1.90
C GLY A 152 20.48 -10.78 -2.22
N MET A 153 20.96 -11.84 -2.87
CA MET A 153 22.40 -12.02 -3.19
C MET A 153 22.90 -11.12 -4.33
N PHE A 154 22.08 -10.87 -5.36
CA PHE A 154 22.46 -10.00 -6.49
C PHE A 154 22.13 -8.53 -6.25
N GLY A 155 21.47 -8.21 -5.14
CA GLY A 155 21.14 -6.84 -4.80
C GLY A 155 22.36 -6.10 -4.24
N HIS A 156 23.01 -5.27 -5.06
CA HIS A 156 24.14 -4.43 -4.62
C HIS A 156 23.75 -3.31 -3.64
N SER A 157 22.44 -3.05 -3.44
CA SER A 157 21.90 -2.06 -2.50
C SER A 157 20.54 -2.48 -1.95
N GLY A 158 20.13 -1.92 -0.79
CA GLY A 158 18.80 -2.17 -0.23
C GLY A 158 17.66 -1.85 -1.21
N GLU A 159 17.81 -0.83 -2.04
CA GLU A 159 16.85 -0.48 -3.08
C GLU A 159 16.72 -1.55 -4.18
N SER A 160 17.82 -2.18 -4.55
CA SER A 160 17.81 -3.24 -5.56
C SER A 160 17.08 -4.49 -5.06
N VAL A 161 17.23 -4.82 -3.77
CA VAL A 161 16.48 -5.91 -3.11
C VAL A 161 14.98 -5.60 -3.10
N ILE A 162 14.61 -4.40 -2.66
CA ILE A 162 13.21 -3.92 -2.68
C ILE A 162 12.61 -4.01 -4.09
N SER A 163 13.34 -3.51 -5.09
CA SER A 163 12.88 -3.49 -6.49
C SER A 163 12.75 -4.89 -7.08
N GLY A 164 13.64 -5.81 -6.70
CA GLY A 164 13.56 -7.20 -7.12
C GLY A 164 12.34 -7.92 -6.56
N VAL A 165 12.02 -7.70 -5.29
CA VAL A 165 10.84 -8.29 -4.63
C VAL A 165 9.54 -7.70 -5.15
N GLU A 166 9.45 -6.37 -5.28
CA GLU A 166 8.26 -5.74 -5.87
C GLU A 166 8.00 -6.30 -7.28
N ARG A 167 9.03 -6.38 -8.12
CA ARG A 167 8.90 -6.95 -9.47
C ARG A 167 8.47 -8.41 -9.45
N TRP A 168 8.96 -9.20 -8.49
CA TRP A 168 8.55 -10.58 -8.31
C TRP A 168 7.07 -10.69 -7.94
N MET A 169 6.59 -9.88 -6.99
CA MET A 169 5.18 -9.84 -6.58
C MET A 169 4.26 -9.33 -7.71
N SER A 170 4.60 -8.20 -8.32
CA SER A 170 3.81 -7.55 -9.38
C SER A 170 3.65 -8.39 -10.65
N ARG A 171 4.54 -9.39 -10.84
CA ARG A 171 4.43 -10.36 -11.93
C ARG A 171 3.33 -11.40 -11.70
N SER A 172 2.68 -11.46 -10.56
CA SER A 172 1.64 -12.45 -10.27
C SER A 172 0.36 -11.80 -9.75
N VAL A 173 -0.77 -12.13 -10.39
CA VAL A 173 -2.10 -11.77 -9.87
C VAL A 173 -2.41 -12.44 -8.54
N GLU A 174 -1.76 -13.58 -8.24
CA GLU A 174 -1.95 -14.32 -6.99
C GLU A 174 -1.19 -13.65 -5.83
N LEU A 175 -0.14 -12.87 -6.12
CA LEU A 175 0.72 -12.26 -5.08
C LEU A 175 0.39 -10.80 -4.82
N ALA A 176 -0.03 -10.06 -5.85
CA ALA A 176 -0.40 -8.65 -5.73
C ALA A 176 -1.37 -8.26 -6.88
N PRO A 177 -2.65 -8.65 -6.79
CA PRO A 177 -3.63 -8.46 -7.87
C PRO A 177 -3.81 -6.99 -8.28
N TRP A 178 -3.60 -6.03 -7.39
CA TRP A 178 -3.78 -4.60 -7.66
C TRP A 178 -2.61 -3.97 -8.42
N ASN A 179 -1.46 -4.65 -8.52
CA ASN A 179 -0.31 -4.14 -9.27
C ASN A 179 -0.49 -4.18 -10.79
N ARG A 180 -1.45 -4.95 -11.31
CA ARG A 180 -1.68 -5.08 -12.76
C ARG A 180 -2.76 -4.14 -13.31
N SER A 181 -3.43 -3.37 -12.47
CA SER A 181 -4.55 -2.54 -12.90
C SER A 181 -4.12 -1.12 -13.30
N THR A 182 -3.34 -1.02 -14.37
CA THR A 182 -3.35 0.13 -15.29
C THR A 182 -3.12 -0.35 -16.72
N ALA A 183 -4.15 -0.95 -17.32
CA ALA A 183 -4.18 -1.21 -18.76
C ALA A 183 -5.60 -1.05 -19.31
N HIS A 184 -6.36 -0.05 -18.87
CA HIS A 184 -7.53 0.41 -19.60
C HIS A 184 -7.28 1.88 -19.94
N SER A 185 -6.76 2.07 -21.16
CA SER A 185 -6.75 3.33 -21.90
C SER A 185 -8.00 3.35 -22.76
#